data_AF-A0A109BIB6-F1
#
_entry.id   AF-A0A109BIB6-F1
#
_cell.length_a   1.000
_cell.length_b   1.000
_cell.length_c   1.000
_cell.angle_alpha   90.00
_cell.angle_beta   90.00
_cell.angle_gamma   90.00
#
_symmetry.space_group_name_H-M   'P 1'
#
loop_
_entity.id
_entity.type
_entity.pdbx_description
1 polymer ?
#
loop_
_entity_poly.entity_id
_entity_poly.type
_entity_poly.pdbx_seq_one_letter_code
_entity_poly.pdbx_strand_id
1 'polypeptide(L)'
;MRNLLRLTAAWLCLATVGQAAAPFTVSAQAEEWVGRSVTLAGRKVSCGNADIMIDRNLPSEGGAGETVLILNPFMLNKQPPQVRLFVFKHECGHIQVGDSELDADCYAVNQGVREGWLDRKGLAQVCDSFEGAPETDTHPSAKRRCAYLDQCYAKAKAEMTPIAPRPTPATRPGTAAAITASVMVPAAIPTLPVKKDAVMAPPKVLSAWRCTEPLEVAETGAIDPIGQVLSKDAEHSELCR
;
A
#
# COMPACT_ATOMS: atom_id res chain seq x y z
N MET A 1 3.84 90.28 39.16
CA MET A 1 4.12 89.30 40.23
C MET A 1 3.76 87.92 39.70
N ARG A 2 4.71 86.98 39.73
CA ARG A 2 4.57 85.51 39.89
C ARG A 2 3.27 84.86 39.36
N ASN A 3 3.37 83.96 38.36
CA ASN A 3 3.24 82.52 38.61
C ASN A 3 3.14 81.61 37.35
N LEU A 4 3.96 80.55 37.43
CA LEU A 4 3.74 79.15 37.03
C LEU A 4 3.56 78.73 35.56
N LEU A 5 4.69 78.22 35.03
CA LEU A 5 4.86 76.89 34.44
C LEU A 5 3.71 75.90 34.73
N ARG A 6 3.11 75.31 33.67
CA ARG A 6 2.68 73.89 33.65
C ARG A 6 2.82 73.31 32.25
N LEU A 7 3.86 72.49 32.08
CA LEU A 7 3.93 71.42 31.10
C LEU A 7 2.86 70.37 31.43
N THR A 8 2.05 69.97 30.45
CA THR A 8 1.40 68.66 30.46
C THR A 8 1.56 68.05 29.07
N ALA A 9 2.48 67.09 28.99
CA ALA A 9 2.70 66.23 27.85
C ALA A 9 1.42 65.43 27.55
N ALA A 10 0.87 65.57 26.35
CA ALA A 10 -0.16 64.69 25.85
C ALA A 10 0.51 63.35 25.49
N TRP A 11 0.32 62.36 26.36
CA TRP A 11 0.67 60.97 26.10
C TRP A 11 -0.20 60.43 24.96
N LEU A 12 0.43 60.19 23.82
CA LEU A 12 -0.14 59.45 22.71
C LEU A 12 -0.13 57.96 23.11
N CYS A 13 -1.25 57.44 23.62
CA CYS A 13 -1.43 56.00 23.80
C CYS A 13 -1.52 55.33 22.43
N LEU A 14 -0.38 54.89 21.89
CA LEU A 14 -0.33 53.89 20.83
C LEU A 14 -0.82 52.56 21.43
N ALA A 15 -2.09 52.23 21.21
CA ALA A 15 -2.60 50.89 21.45
C ALA A 15 -2.03 49.98 20.37
N THR A 16 -0.86 49.39 20.63
CA THR A 16 -0.37 48.25 19.85
C THR A 16 -1.29 47.07 20.14
N VAL A 17 -2.24 46.81 19.25
CA VAL A 17 -2.94 45.53 19.21
C VAL A 17 -1.90 44.48 18.84
N GLY A 18 -1.35 43.83 19.87
CA GLY A 18 -0.54 42.64 19.69
C GLY A 18 -1.43 41.55 19.10
N GLN A 19 -1.35 41.34 17.79
CA GLN A 19 -1.79 40.09 17.19
C GLN A 19 -0.88 39.00 17.74
N ALA A 20 -1.36 38.32 18.78
CA ALA A 20 -0.81 37.05 19.18
C ALA A 20 -0.91 36.13 17.96
N ALA A 21 0.23 35.84 17.34
CA ALA A 21 0.33 34.80 16.33
C ALA A 21 -0.15 33.51 17.01
N ALA A 22 -1.33 33.04 16.63
CA ALA A 22 -1.79 31.73 17.03
C ALA A 22 -0.75 30.72 16.52
N PRO A 23 -0.22 29.82 17.37
CA PRO A 23 0.68 28.78 16.89
C PRO A 23 -0.10 27.94 15.88
N PHE A 24 0.41 27.88 14.64
CA PHE A 24 -0.07 26.91 13.66
C PHE A 24 0.23 25.53 14.23
N THR A 25 -0.79 24.87 14.78
CA THR A 25 -0.71 23.45 15.09
C THR A 25 -0.63 22.72 13.77
N VAL A 26 0.59 22.32 13.37
CA VAL A 26 0.77 21.35 12.29
C VAL A 26 0.05 20.09 12.75
N SER A 27 -1.12 19.83 12.15
CA SER A 27 -1.90 18.65 12.46
C SER A 27 -1.09 17.45 11.99
N ALA A 28 -0.50 16.71 12.92
CA ALA A 28 0.10 15.40 12.70
C ALA A 28 -1.02 14.43 12.28
N GLN A 29 -1.35 14.46 11.00
CA GLN A 29 -2.34 13.61 10.34
C GLN A 29 -1.62 12.71 9.33
N ALA A 30 -0.47 12.15 9.74
CA ALA A 30 0.35 11.30 8.89
C ALA A 30 -0.26 9.91 8.77
N GLU A 31 -0.57 9.28 9.92
CA GLU A 31 -0.97 7.88 10.01
C GLU A 31 -2.43 7.71 10.48
N GLU A 32 -3.22 6.89 9.78
CA GLU A 32 -4.63 6.63 10.09
C GLU A 32 -5.00 5.16 9.80
N TRP A 33 -5.56 4.46 10.79
CA TRP A 33 -6.08 3.10 10.60
C TRP A 33 -7.48 3.14 10.00
N VAL A 34 -7.66 2.54 8.82
CA VAL A 34 -8.95 2.53 8.10
C VAL A 34 -9.66 1.17 8.19
N GLY A 35 -9.11 0.23 8.96
CA GLY A 35 -9.65 -1.12 9.16
C GLY A 35 -9.15 -2.12 8.11
N ARG A 36 -9.94 -3.14 7.77
CA ARG A 36 -9.49 -4.25 6.91
C ARG A 36 -9.89 -4.13 5.44
N SER A 37 -10.51 -3.03 5.06
CA SER A 37 -10.91 -2.79 3.68
C SER A 37 -10.88 -1.31 3.35
N VAL A 38 -10.50 -0.99 2.12
CA VAL A 38 -10.45 0.37 1.58
C VAL A 38 -11.09 0.40 0.19
N THR A 39 -11.56 1.56 -0.24
CA THR A 39 -12.01 1.74 -1.62
C THR A 39 -10.89 2.33 -2.47
N LEU A 40 -10.45 1.58 -3.47
CA LEU A 40 -9.45 2.00 -4.46
C LEU A 40 -10.01 1.82 -5.87
N ALA A 41 -9.83 2.84 -6.72
CA ALA A 41 -10.30 2.79 -8.10
C ALA A 41 -11.80 2.43 -8.23
N GLY A 42 -12.64 2.89 -7.29
CA GLY A 42 -14.07 2.57 -7.25
C GLY A 42 -14.41 1.15 -6.78
N ARG A 43 -13.42 0.35 -6.35
CA ARG A 43 -13.59 -1.03 -5.89
C ARG A 43 -13.26 -1.12 -4.40
N LYS A 44 -14.10 -1.82 -3.64
CA LYS A 44 -13.77 -2.19 -2.26
C LYS A 44 -12.78 -3.36 -2.29
N VAL A 45 -11.60 -3.17 -1.70
CA VAL A 45 -10.52 -4.17 -1.64
C VAL A 45 -10.12 -4.47 -0.20
N SER A 46 -9.60 -5.67 0.03
CA SER A 46 -9.08 -6.16 1.31
C SER A 46 -7.94 -7.15 1.08
N CYS A 47 -7.13 -7.39 2.13
CA CYS A 47 -6.03 -8.35 2.12
C CYS A 47 -6.16 -9.35 3.30
N GLY A 48 -7.06 -10.33 3.17
CA GLY A 48 -7.28 -11.33 4.22
C GLY A 48 -7.61 -10.70 5.58
N ASN A 49 -6.79 -10.98 6.58
CA ASN A 49 -6.93 -10.44 7.94
C ASN A 49 -6.07 -9.19 8.21
N ALA A 50 -5.31 -8.72 7.22
CA ALA A 50 -4.42 -7.57 7.40
C ALA A 50 -5.21 -6.29 7.68
N ASP A 51 -4.70 -5.50 8.61
CA ASP A 51 -5.20 -4.16 8.85
C ASP A 51 -4.57 -3.19 7.84
N ILE A 52 -5.31 -2.15 7.47
CA ILE A 52 -4.89 -1.15 6.49
C ILE A 52 -4.65 0.16 7.21
N MET A 53 -3.44 0.69 7.03
CA MET A 53 -3.01 1.98 7.51
C MET A 53 -2.83 2.94 6.32
N ILE A 54 -3.27 4.17 6.50
CA ILE A 54 -2.97 5.28 5.59
C ILE A 54 -1.78 6.02 6.18
N ASP A 55 -0.69 6.15 5.42
CA ASP A 55 0.42 7.03 5.74
C ASP A 55 0.65 8.01 4.59
N ARG A 56 0.35 9.28 4.82
CA ARG A 56 0.49 10.34 3.80
C ARG A 56 1.95 10.77 3.57
N ASN A 57 2.85 10.42 4.47
CA ASN A 57 4.27 10.76 4.43
C ASN A 57 5.14 9.59 3.96
N LEU A 58 4.57 8.40 3.76
CA LEU A 58 5.27 7.26 3.18
C LEU A 58 5.86 7.67 1.82
N PRO A 59 7.18 7.48 1.58
CA PRO A 59 7.85 7.92 0.34
C PRO A 59 7.54 7.02 -0.87
N SER A 60 6.48 6.20 -0.81
CA SER A 60 6.02 5.31 -1.86
C SER A 60 4.48 5.27 -1.88
N GLU A 61 3.90 4.73 -2.95
CA GLU A 61 2.45 4.51 -3.07
C GLU A 61 1.91 3.54 -2.03
N GLY A 62 2.73 2.59 -1.58
CA GLY A 62 2.36 1.59 -0.59
C GLY A 62 3.57 0.87 -0.02
N GLY A 63 3.32 0.13 1.05
CA GLY A 63 4.27 -0.77 1.68
C GLY A 63 3.55 -1.84 2.50
N ALA A 64 4.29 -2.88 2.87
CA ALA A 64 3.78 -3.97 3.68
C ALA A 64 4.62 -4.17 4.95
N GLY A 65 3.93 -4.50 6.05
CA GLY A 65 4.52 -5.14 7.22
C GLY A 65 3.96 -6.56 7.37
N GLU A 66 4.29 -7.27 8.45
CA GLU A 66 3.88 -8.68 8.62
C GLU A 66 2.35 -8.88 8.60
N THR A 67 1.59 -7.94 9.14
CA THR A 67 0.12 -8.03 9.28
C THR A 67 -0.61 -6.75 8.89
N VAL A 68 0.10 -5.79 8.29
CA VAL A 68 -0.40 -4.47 7.97
C VAL A 68 -0.03 -4.10 6.55
N LEU A 69 -0.96 -3.47 5.87
CA LEU A 69 -0.78 -2.88 4.55
C LEU A 69 -0.86 -1.37 4.69
N ILE A 70 0.16 -0.67 4.22
CA ILE A 70 0.31 0.78 4.39
C ILE A 70 0.15 1.43 3.02
N LEU A 71 -0.66 2.48 2.92
CA LEU A 71 -0.95 3.16 1.66
C LEU A 71 -0.69 4.65 1.76
N ASN A 72 -0.05 5.22 0.74
CA ASN A 72 -0.01 6.66 0.54
C ASN A 72 -1.09 7.09 -0.46
N PRO A 73 -2.22 7.67 0.00
CA PRO A 73 -3.29 8.08 -0.90
C PRO A 73 -2.88 9.24 -1.82
N PHE A 74 -1.93 10.10 -1.43
CA PHE A 74 -1.49 11.21 -2.28
C PHE A 74 -0.70 10.73 -3.49
N MET A 75 0.19 9.75 -3.31
CA MET A 75 0.93 9.16 -4.42
C MET A 75 0.02 8.24 -5.25
N LEU A 76 -0.77 7.38 -4.62
CA LEU A 76 -1.72 6.51 -5.32
C LEU A 76 -2.72 7.27 -6.20
N ASN A 77 -3.22 8.42 -5.74
CA ASN A 77 -4.20 9.18 -6.52
C ASN A 77 -3.60 9.82 -7.79
N LYS A 78 -2.28 9.85 -7.95
CA LYS A 78 -1.60 10.27 -9.19
C LYS A 78 -1.51 9.13 -10.22
N GLN A 79 -1.76 7.90 -9.79
CA GLN A 79 -1.61 6.71 -10.62
C GLN A 79 -2.92 6.33 -11.33
N PRO A 80 -2.84 5.69 -12.52
CA PRO A 80 -3.99 5.10 -13.18
C PRO A 80 -4.74 4.10 -12.28
N PRO A 81 -6.06 3.90 -12.47
CA PRO A 81 -6.87 3.00 -11.64
C PRO A 81 -6.29 1.59 -11.47
N GLN A 82 -5.74 1.02 -12.55
CA GLN A 82 -5.15 -0.32 -12.58
C GLN A 82 -3.86 -0.39 -11.76
N VAL A 83 -3.01 0.64 -11.85
CA VAL A 83 -1.77 0.73 -11.07
C VAL A 83 -2.09 0.82 -9.58
N ARG A 84 -3.11 1.58 -9.18
CA ARG A 84 -3.54 1.67 -7.77
C ARG A 84 -3.98 0.33 -7.19
N LEU A 85 -4.74 -0.44 -7.97
CA LEU A 85 -5.17 -1.79 -7.57
C LEU A 85 -3.99 -2.75 -7.54
N PHE A 86 -3.07 -2.60 -8.48
CA PHE A 86 -1.86 -3.41 -8.54
C PHE A 86 -0.95 -3.18 -7.33
N VAL A 87 -0.63 -1.93 -6.96
CA VAL A 87 0.10 -1.58 -5.74
C VAL A 87 -0.52 -2.27 -4.53
N PHE A 88 -1.83 -2.06 -4.30
CA PHE A 88 -2.52 -2.69 -3.18
C PHE A 88 -2.38 -4.22 -3.16
N LYS A 89 -2.54 -4.85 -4.32
CA LYS A 89 -2.44 -6.31 -4.43
C LYS A 89 -1.01 -6.81 -4.32
N HIS A 90 -0.02 -6.02 -4.70
CA HIS A 90 1.38 -6.34 -4.54
C HIS A 90 1.80 -6.26 -3.06
N GLU A 91 1.43 -5.20 -2.35
CA GLU A 91 1.67 -5.13 -0.90
C GLU A 91 0.97 -6.27 -0.15
N CYS A 92 -0.22 -6.64 -0.61
CA CYS A 92 -0.88 -7.85 -0.11
C CYS A 92 -0.10 -9.13 -0.45
N GLY A 93 0.54 -9.17 -1.63
CA GLY A 93 1.43 -10.25 -2.04
C GLY A 93 2.55 -10.48 -1.02
N HIS A 94 3.22 -9.43 -0.56
CA HIS A 94 4.24 -9.57 0.48
C HIS A 94 3.73 -10.26 1.75
N ILE A 95 2.52 -9.93 2.19
CA ILE A 95 1.88 -10.55 3.35
C ILE A 95 1.52 -12.02 3.09
N GLN A 96 1.15 -12.37 1.85
CA GLN A 96 0.58 -13.69 1.52
C GLN A 96 1.60 -14.70 1.02
N VAL A 97 2.63 -14.25 0.31
CA VAL A 97 3.60 -15.12 -0.37
C VAL A 97 5.06 -14.82 0.00
N GLY A 98 5.30 -13.81 0.85
CA GLY A 98 6.63 -13.45 1.37
C GLY A 98 7.30 -12.29 0.61
N ASP A 99 8.54 -11.99 0.99
CA ASP A 99 9.22 -10.73 0.66
C ASP A 99 9.75 -10.63 -0.79
N SER A 100 9.53 -11.66 -1.61
CA SER A 100 9.99 -11.67 -3.00
C SER A 100 9.16 -10.73 -3.87
N GLU A 101 9.77 -9.65 -4.37
CA GLU A 101 9.16 -8.68 -5.31
C GLU A 101 8.49 -9.37 -6.49
N LEU A 102 9.14 -10.39 -7.07
CA LEU A 102 8.64 -11.12 -8.22
C LEU A 102 7.43 -12.00 -7.87
N ASP A 103 7.41 -12.60 -6.67
CA ASP A 103 6.27 -13.40 -6.23
C ASP A 103 5.08 -12.51 -5.85
N ALA A 104 5.33 -11.37 -5.21
CA ALA A 104 4.33 -10.34 -4.92
C ALA A 104 3.72 -9.76 -6.21
N ASP A 105 4.54 -9.48 -7.22
CA ASP A 105 4.13 -9.09 -8.58
C ASP A 105 3.17 -10.11 -9.20
N CYS A 106 3.56 -11.38 -9.19
CA CYS A 106 2.74 -12.44 -9.74
C CYS A 106 1.47 -12.70 -8.93
N TYR A 107 1.52 -12.57 -7.61
CA TYR A 107 0.33 -12.59 -6.77
C TYR A 107 -0.64 -11.49 -7.22
N ALA A 108 -0.18 -10.26 -7.38
CA ALA A 108 -1.00 -9.14 -7.79
C ALA A 108 -1.62 -9.32 -9.19
N VAL A 109 -0.83 -9.78 -10.16
CA VAL A 109 -1.32 -10.11 -11.51
C VAL A 109 -2.37 -11.21 -11.50
N ASN A 110 -2.12 -12.29 -10.75
CA ASN A 110 -3.06 -13.41 -10.63
C ASN A 110 -4.40 -12.97 -10.04
N GLN A 111 -4.38 -12.15 -8.98
CA GLN A 111 -5.60 -11.56 -8.43
C GLN A 111 -6.27 -10.63 -9.44
N GLY A 112 -5.50 -9.82 -10.17
CA GLY A 112 -6.03 -8.88 -11.15
C GLY A 112 -6.76 -9.52 -12.31
N VAL A 113 -6.19 -10.61 -12.82
CA VAL A 113 -6.82 -11.41 -13.87
C VAL A 113 -8.06 -12.12 -13.32
N ARG A 114 -7.95 -12.80 -12.16
CA ARG A 114 -9.06 -13.54 -11.53
C ARG A 114 -10.26 -12.66 -11.20
N GLU A 115 -10.01 -11.46 -10.70
CA GLU A 115 -11.05 -10.50 -10.32
C GLU A 115 -11.53 -9.62 -11.49
N GLY A 116 -10.92 -9.76 -12.67
CA GLY A 116 -11.36 -9.11 -13.91
C GLY A 116 -11.04 -7.61 -14.01
N TRP A 117 -10.14 -7.06 -13.19
CA TRP A 117 -9.75 -5.64 -13.28
C TRP A 117 -8.45 -5.40 -14.05
N LEU A 118 -7.62 -6.43 -14.24
CA LEU A 118 -6.37 -6.33 -14.98
C LEU A 118 -6.50 -6.94 -16.37
N ASP A 119 -6.40 -6.10 -17.40
CA ASP A 119 -6.30 -6.49 -18.80
C ASP A 119 -4.90 -6.17 -19.37
N ARG A 120 -4.66 -6.41 -20.68
CA ARG A 120 -3.36 -6.12 -21.30
C ARG A 120 -3.01 -4.63 -21.27
N LYS A 121 -4.00 -3.74 -21.35
CA LYS A 121 -3.77 -2.29 -21.28
C LYS A 121 -3.39 -1.88 -19.86
N GLY A 122 -4.08 -2.40 -18.86
CA GLY A 122 -3.76 -2.21 -17.45
C GLY A 122 -2.38 -2.75 -17.09
N LEU A 123 -2.00 -3.92 -17.64
CA LEU A 123 -0.66 -4.46 -17.46
C LEU A 123 0.42 -3.55 -18.04
N ALA A 124 0.19 -2.97 -19.23
CA ALA A 124 1.12 -2.00 -19.81
C ALA A 124 1.26 -0.75 -18.91
N GLN A 125 0.15 -0.23 -18.36
CA GLN A 125 0.20 0.90 -17.41
C GLN A 125 0.98 0.57 -16.13
N VAL A 126 0.87 -0.67 -15.65
CA VAL A 126 1.67 -1.17 -14.52
C VAL A 126 3.15 -1.18 -14.89
N CYS A 127 3.51 -1.74 -16.04
CA CYS A 127 4.89 -1.75 -16.52
C CYS A 127 5.47 -0.34 -16.65
N ASP A 128 4.70 0.59 -17.23
CA ASP A 128 5.09 2.00 -17.37
C ASP A 128 5.28 2.69 -16.01
N SER A 129 4.51 2.29 -15.00
CA SER A 129 4.62 2.83 -13.64
C SER A 129 5.91 2.49 -12.91
N PHE A 130 6.74 1.59 -13.43
CA PHE A 130 8.07 1.35 -12.87
C PHE A 130 9.12 2.35 -13.37
N GLU A 131 8.77 3.22 -14.33
CA GLU A 131 9.59 4.36 -14.79
C GLU A 131 11.03 3.98 -15.21
N GLY A 132 11.25 2.73 -15.62
CA GLY A 132 12.57 2.26 -16.04
C GLY A 132 13.59 2.11 -14.91
N ALA A 133 13.15 2.00 -13.66
CA ALA A 133 14.03 1.83 -12.49
C ALA A 133 15.09 0.73 -12.71
N PRO A 134 16.37 0.98 -12.37
CA PRO A 134 17.44 -0.01 -12.48
C PRO A 134 17.30 -1.13 -11.44
N GLU A 135 18.10 -2.18 -11.57
CA GLU A 135 18.20 -3.23 -10.54
C GLU A 135 18.93 -2.67 -9.31
N THR A 136 18.46 -2.99 -8.12
CA THR A 136 19.15 -2.75 -6.85
C THR A 136 19.36 -4.07 -6.12
N ASP A 137 20.09 -4.05 -5.01
CA ASP A 137 20.31 -5.26 -4.20
C ASP A 137 19.02 -5.89 -3.67
N THR A 138 17.97 -5.08 -3.54
CA THR A 138 16.69 -5.47 -2.95
C THR A 138 15.55 -5.49 -3.97
N HIS A 139 15.66 -4.79 -5.10
CA HIS A 139 14.58 -4.66 -6.08
C HIS A 139 15.04 -5.06 -7.49
N PRO A 140 14.31 -5.98 -8.16
CA PRO A 140 14.56 -6.25 -9.56
C PRO A 140 14.28 -5.04 -10.44
N SER A 141 15.06 -4.87 -11.50
CA SER A 141 14.88 -3.81 -12.49
C SER A 141 13.48 -3.81 -13.08
N ALA A 142 12.99 -2.62 -13.42
CA ALA A 142 11.70 -2.42 -14.08
C ALA A 142 11.52 -3.36 -15.29
N LYS A 143 12.56 -3.47 -16.14
CA LYS A 143 12.54 -4.35 -17.32
C LYS A 143 12.34 -5.82 -16.94
N ARG A 144 13.02 -6.29 -15.89
CA ARG A 144 12.91 -7.68 -15.40
C ARG A 144 11.54 -7.94 -14.80
N ARG A 145 11.03 -7.02 -13.97
CA ARG A 145 9.68 -7.09 -13.40
C ARG A 145 8.61 -7.13 -14.50
N CYS A 146 8.67 -6.22 -15.47
CA CYS A 146 7.73 -6.19 -16.61
C CYS A 146 7.70 -7.52 -17.38
N ALA A 147 8.87 -8.08 -17.71
CA ALA A 147 8.95 -9.36 -18.41
C ALA A 147 8.34 -10.51 -17.59
N TYR A 148 8.48 -10.46 -16.25
CA TYR A 148 7.90 -11.45 -15.35
C TYR A 148 6.39 -11.28 -15.19
N LEU A 149 5.90 -10.04 -15.10
CA LEU A 149 4.47 -9.71 -15.09
C LEU A 149 3.76 -10.22 -16.35
N ASP A 150 4.36 -10.07 -17.53
CA ASP A 150 3.81 -10.61 -18.79
C ASP A 150 3.66 -12.14 -18.73
N GLN A 151 4.64 -12.85 -18.17
CA GLN A 151 4.57 -14.31 -17.99
C GLN A 151 3.44 -14.70 -17.05
N CYS A 152 3.34 -14.04 -15.89
CA CYS A 152 2.28 -14.30 -14.92
C CYS A 152 0.90 -13.96 -15.46
N TYR A 153 0.77 -12.89 -16.25
CA TYR A 153 -0.48 -12.53 -16.90
C TYR A 153 -0.90 -13.59 -17.91
N ALA A 154 0.01 -14.03 -18.78
CA ALA A 154 -0.26 -15.07 -19.77
C ALA A 154 -0.70 -16.39 -19.10
N LYS A 155 -0.01 -16.80 -18.03
CA LYS A 155 -0.37 -17.97 -17.23
C LYS A 155 -1.75 -17.84 -16.61
N ALA A 156 -2.02 -16.75 -15.90
CA ALA A 156 -3.31 -16.50 -15.25
C ALA A 156 -4.47 -16.50 -16.27
N LYS A 157 -4.28 -15.90 -17.45
CA LYS A 157 -5.28 -15.91 -18.52
C LYS A 157 -5.53 -17.31 -19.08
N ALA A 158 -4.48 -18.11 -19.25
CA ALA A 158 -4.62 -19.48 -19.70
C ALA A 158 -5.42 -20.32 -18.69
N GLU A 159 -5.14 -20.17 -17.39
CA GLU A 159 -5.87 -20.86 -16.31
C GLU A 159 -7.35 -20.44 -16.21
N MET A 160 -7.68 -19.18 -16.53
CA MET A 160 -9.07 -18.72 -16.56
C MET A 160 -9.84 -19.12 -17.81
N THR A 161 -9.17 -19.60 -18.86
CA THR A 161 -9.87 -20.03 -20.08
C THR A 161 -10.54 -21.37 -19.79
N PRO A 162 -11.88 -21.48 -19.89
CA PRO A 162 -12.55 -22.74 -19.68
C PRO A 162 -11.96 -23.78 -20.65
N ILE A 163 -11.42 -24.87 -20.10
CA ILE A 163 -11.05 -26.02 -20.92
C ILE A 163 -12.34 -26.48 -21.58
N ALA A 164 -12.43 -26.38 -22.90
CA ALA A 164 -13.56 -26.93 -23.64
C ALA A 164 -13.77 -28.36 -23.15
N PRO A 165 -15.01 -28.76 -22.79
CA PRO A 165 -15.25 -30.09 -22.28
C PRO A 165 -14.66 -31.09 -23.26
N ARG A 166 -13.76 -31.95 -22.75
CA ARG A 166 -13.18 -33.02 -23.55
C ARG A 166 -14.36 -33.77 -24.17
N PRO A 167 -14.44 -33.94 -25.50
CA PRO A 167 -15.59 -34.56 -26.13
C PRO A 167 -15.83 -35.90 -25.44
N THR A 168 -17.00 -36.05 -24.84
CA THR A 168 -17.39 -37.27 -24.15
C THR A 168 -17.27 -38.41 -25.15
N PRO A 169 -16.48 -39.47 -24.89
CA PRO A 169 -16.53 -40.67 -25.70
C PRO A 169 -17.99 -41.12 -25.73
N ALA A 170 -18.56 -41.26 -26.94
CA ALA A 170 -19.95 -41.63 -27.11
C ALA A 170 -20.24 -42.90 -26.28
N THR A 171 -21.11 -42.75 -25.26
CA THR A 171 -21.57 -43.86 -24.43
C THR A 171 -22.25 -44.87 -25.35
N ARG A 172 -21.66 -46.05 -25.52
CA ARG A 172 -22.42 -47.20 -26.07
C ARG A 172 -23.56 -47.49 -25.09
N PRO A 173 -24.78 -47.77 -25.58
CA PRO A 173 -25.91 -48.11 -24.72
C PRO A 173 -25.60 -49.41 -23.98
N GLY A 174 -25.30 -49.28 -22.69
CA GLY A 174 -25.02 -50.37 -21.77
C GLY A 174 -26.00 -50.31 -20.60
N THR A 175 -26.67 -51.44 -20.39
CA THR A 175 -27.79 -51.73 -19.50
C THR A 175 -27.65 -51.17 -18.08
N ALA A 176 -28.75 -50.60 -17.57
CA ALA A 176 -28.87 -50.09 -16.21
C ALA A 176 -28.69 -51.19 -15.15
N ALA A 177 -27.80 -50.95 -14.19
CA ALA A 177 -27.79 -51.65 -12.91
C ALA A 177 -27.78 -50.62 -11.77
N ALA A 178 -28.61 -50.90 -10.77
CA ALA A 178 -28.99 -50.02 -9.67
C ALA A 178 -27.83 -49.64 -8.73
N ILE A 179 -27.92 -48.43 -8.14
CA ILE A 179 -27.02 -48.00 -7.06
C ILE A 179 -27.87 -47.62 -5.85
N THR A 180 -27.55 -48.27 -4.72
CA THR A 180 -28.08 -48.08 -3.38
C THR A 180 -27.57 -46.79 -2.73
N ALA A 181 -28.43 -46.17 -1.91
CA ALA A 181 -28.19 -44.92 -1.19
C ALA A 181 -27.08 -45.03 -0.13
N SER A 182 -26.33 -43.93 0.06
CA SER A 182 -25.39 -43.73 1.16
C SER A 182 -25.72 -42.48 1.98
N VAL A 183 -25.34 -42.60 3.25
CA VAL A 183 -25.74 -41.86 4.46
C VAL A 183 -25.17 -40.44 4.52
N MET A 184 -25.95 -39.50 5.07
CA MET A 184 -25.52 -38.14 5.43
C MET A 184 -24.86 -38.09 6.81
N VAL A 185 -23.77 -37.33 6.96
CA VAL A 185 -23.15 -36.96 8.25
C VAL A 185 -23.10 -35.43 8.35
N PRO A 186 -23.51 -34.79 9.46
CA PRO A 186 -23.34 -33.36 9.66
C PRO A 186 -22.03 -33.02 10.38
N ALA A 187 -21.41 -31.90 10.00
CA ALA A 187 -20.22 -31.32 10.64
C ALA A 187 -20.60 -30.14 11.55
N ALA A 188 -20.02 -30.08 12.76
CA ALA A 188 -20.12 -28.96 13.69
C ALA A 188 -18.86 -28.10 13.64
N ILE A 189 -19.01 -26.78 13.72
CA ILE A 189 -17.92 -25.80 13.75
C ILE A 189 -17.80 -25.21 15.16
N PRO A 190 -16.62 -25.19 15.80
CA PRO A 190 -16.38 -24.40 17.01
C PRO A 190 -15.90 -22.98 16.67
N THR A 191 -16.54 -21.98 17.28
CA THR A 191 -16.10 -20.57 17.27
C THR A 191 -15.14 -20.28 18.42
N LEU A 192 -14.01 -19.63 18.14
CA LEU A 192 -13.09 -19.09 19.16
C LEU A 192 -13.34 -17.58 19.37
N PRO A 193 -13.24 -17.08 20.62
CA PRO A 193 -13.38 -15.65 20.92
C PRO A 193 -12.07 -14.89 20.69
N VAL A 194 -12.14 -13.78 19.96
CA VAL A 194 -11.03 -12.82 19.78
C VAL A 194 -11.15 -11.72 20.84
N LYS A 195 -10.14 -11.58 21.69
CA LYS A 195 -9.94 -10.38 22.52
C LYS A 195 -9.34 -9.27 21.67
N LYS A 196 -9.98 -8.11 21.67
CA LYS A 196 -9.38 -6.84 21.28
C LYS A 196 -8.67 -6.25 22.49
N ASP A 197 -7.53 -5.63 22.23
CA ASP A 197 -7.00 -4.40 22.85
C ASP A 197 -5.47 -4.50 22.90
N ALA A 198 -4.84 -4.03 21.83
CA ALA A 198 -3.43 -3.63 21.86
C ALA A 198 -3.30 -2.36 21.02
N VAL A 199 -2.93 -1.26 21.68
CA VAL A 199 -2.50 -0.03 21.04
C VAL A 199 -1.16 -0.36 20.39
N MET A 200 -1.17 -0.56 19.07
CA MET A 200 0.00 -0.96 18.29
C MET A 200 0.91 0.25 18.06
N ALA A 201 2.20 0.06 18.36
CA ALA A 201 3.27 0.91 17.89
C ALA A 201 3.27 0.95 16.35
N PRO A 202 3.78 2.03 15.72
CA PRO A 202 3.84 2.11 14.26
C PRO A 202 4.60 0.91 13.71
N PRO A 203 4.04 0.21 12.70
CA PRO A 203 4.63 -1.01 12.18
C PRO A 203 5.92 -0.74 11.42
N LYS A 204 6.88 -1.67 11.52
CA LYS A 204 8.08 -1.64 10.70
C LYS A 204 7.69 -1.97 9.25
N VAL A 205 7.95 -1.04 8.33
CA VAL A 205 7.78 -1.22 6.90
C VAL A 205 8.83 -2.21 6.40
N LEU A 206 8.41 -3.31 5.78
CA LEU A 206 9.29 -4.38 5.27
C LEU A 206 9.59 -4.22 3.77
N SER A 207 8.66 -3.63 3.02
CA SER A 207 8.83 -3.32 1.60
C SER A 207 8.07 -2.05 1.22
N ALA A 208 8.51 -1.37 0.15
CA ALA A 208 7.90 -0.15 -0.35
C ALA A 208 7.92 -0.11 -1.89
N TRP A 209 6.76 0.17 -2.50
CA TRP A 209 6.52 0.12 -3.95
C TRP A 209 7.53 0.88 -4.82
N ARG A 210 8.10 1.96 -4.29
CA ARG A 210 9.06 2.84 -4.98
C ARG A 210 10.14 3.32 -4.02
N CYS A 211 11.14 2.49 -3.79
CA CYS A 211 12.45 2.97 -3.36
C CYS A 211 13.22 3.43 -4.59
N THR A 212 12.95 4.64 -5.11
CA THR A 212 13.84 5.27 -6.09
C THR A 212 15.03 5.88 -5.37
N GLU A 213 16.26 5.62 -5.84
CA GLU A 213 17.43 6.41 -5.40
C GLU A 213 17.13 7.91 -5.65
N PRO A 214 17.51 8.80 -4.71
CA PRO A 214 17.32 10.22 -4.92
C PRO A 214 18.11 10.68 -6.15
N LEU A 215 17.48 11.50 -6.99
CA LEU A 215 18.20 12.35 -7.93
C LEU A 215 19.19 13.21 -7.11
N GLU A 216 20.49 13.14 -7.42
CA GLU A 216 21.49 14.00 -6.79
C GLU A 216 21.12 15.47 -7.01
N VAL A 217 20.54 16.08 -5.98
CA VAL A 217 20.50 17.52 -5.82
C VAL A 217 21.53 17.85 -4.75
N ALA A 218 22.69 18.33 -5.18
CA ALA A 218 23.70 18.82 -4.28
C ALA A 218 23.12 20.01 -3.48
N GLU A 219 22.93 19.85 -2.17
CA GLU A 219 23.00 21.00 -1.25
C GLU A 219 23.16 20.60 0.22
N THR A 220 23.67 21.58 0.97
CA THR A 220 24.53 21.49 2.14
C THR A 220 23.82 21.32 3.48
N GLY A 221 24.32 20.36 4.27
CA GLY A 221 24.47 20.31 5.73
C GLY A 221 23.50 21.02 6.69
N ALA A 222 22.82 20.23 7.54
CA ALA A 222 22.58 20.51 8.95
C ALA A 222 22.24 19.20 9.70
N ILE A 223 22.88 18.95 10.86
CA ILE A 223 22.73 17.74 11.70
C ILE A 223 21.78 18.06 12.87
N ASP A 224 20.79 17.19 13.12
CA ASP A 224 19.90 17.19 14.30
C ASP A 224 20.18 15.92 15.17
N PRO A 225 20.49 16.02 16.47
CA PRO A 225 21.20 14.96 17.21
C PRO A 225 20.31 13.96 17.99
N ILE A 226 19.11 13.60 17.52
CA ILE A 226 18.24 12.62 18.21
C ILE A 226 17.96 11.39 17.31
N GLY A 227 19.02 10.67 16.92
CA GLY A 227 18.92 9.56 15.96
C GLY A 227 19.81 8.36 16.26
N GLN A 228 19.97 7.98 17.55
CA GLN A 228 20.85 6.86 17.92
C GLN A 228 20.15 5.80 18.77
N VAL A 229 19.04 5.20 18.31
CA VAL A 229 18.62 3.85 18.77
C VAL A 229 17.76 3.12 17.70
N LEU A 230 18.12 3.09 16.42
CA LEU A 230 17.50 2.17 15.41
C LEU A 230 18.51 1.78 14.30
N SER A 231 19.73 1.44 14.70
CA SER A 231 20.83 1.14 13.77
C SER A 231 20.85 -0.34 13.36
N LYS A 232 20.13 -0.69 12.28
CA LYS A 232 20.61 -1.60 11.22
C LYS A 232 19.62 -1.83 10.08
N ASP A 233 18.31 -1.77 10.35
CA ASP A 233 17.30 -2.01 9.31
C ASP A 233 16.70 -0.71 8.75
N ALA A 234 16.81 0.41 9.48
CA ALA A 234 16.42 1.74 9.00
C ALA A 234 17.49 2.40 8.10
N GLU A 235 18.72 1.89 8.12
CA GLU A 235 19.83 2.47 7.33
C GLU A 235 19.64 2.25 5.82
N HIS A 236 18.83 1.26 5.41
CA HIS A 236 18.42 1.08 4.00
C HIS A 236 17.21 1.93 3.60
N SER A 237 16.41 2.40 4.57
CA SER A 237 15.21 3.20 4.30
C SER A 237 15.50 4.71 4.19
N GLU A 238 16.59 5.20 4.81
CA GLU A 238 17.01 6.61 4.70
C GLU A 238 17.63 6.98 3.34
N LEU A 239 17.86 5.98 2.48
CA LEU A 239 18.28 6.16 1.08
C LEU A 239 17.12 6.36 0.11
N CYS A 240 15.88 6.45 0.63
CA CYS A 240 14.67 6.84 -0.11
C CYS A 240 14.28 8.26 0.33
N ARG A 241 15.00 9.28 -0.16
CA ARG A 241 14.67 10.70 0.06
C ARG A 241 13.88 11.27 -1.11
#